data_AF-A0A935YLH7-F1
#
_entry.id   AF-A0A935YLH7-F1
#
_cell.length_a   1.000
_cell.length_b   1.000
_cell.length_c   1.000
_cell.angle_alpha   90.00
_cell.angle_beta   90.00
_cell.angle_gamma   90.00
#
_symmetry.space_group_name_H-M   'P 1'
#
loop_
_entity.id
_entity.type
_entity.pdbx_description
1 polymer ?
#
loop_
_entity_poly.entity_id
_entity_poly.type
_entity_poly.pdbx_seq_one_letter_code
_entity_poly.pdbx_strand_id
1 'polypeptide(L)'
;MAADLVFSAGAASLVLSLVFVVSEPTRVRLQARADEAAIAAGAATLQLAAETHAAANGGHYARNALELLPWLPGGRAPRNPYTGEPTLFRGAAGDLTYRPAPGGGYVIEAWGKGGTQPRRLATLRGTSPATGH
;
A
#
# COMPACT_ATOMS: atom_id res chain seq x y z
N MET A 1 -28.13 -39.72 29.93
CA MET A 1 -27.74 -39.69 28.49
C MET A 1 -28.19 -38.42 27.78
N ALA A 2 -29.45 -37.96 27.88
CA ALA A 2 -29.86 -36.70 27.24
C ALA A 2 -29.27 -35.42 27.89
N ALA A 3 -29.11 -35.39 29.22
CA ALA A 3 -28.59 -34.22 29.94
C ALA A 3 -27.09 -33.95 29.67
N ASP A 4 -26.26 -35.00 29.56
CA ASP A 4 -24.83 -34.87 29.28
C ASP A 4 -24.58 -34.29 27.88
N LEU A 5 -25.40 -34.66 26.90
CA LEU A 5 -25.30 -34.16 25.53
C LEU A 5 -25.66 -32.67 25.44
N VAL A 6 -26.69 -32.22 26.16
CA VAL A 6 -27.10 -30.81 26.22
C VAL A 6 -26.05 -29.96 26.93
N PHE A 7 -25.46 -30.48 28.01
CA PHE A 7 -24.39 -29.78 28.75
C PHE A 7 -23.10 -29.69 27.92
N SER A 8 -22.69 -30.77 27.25
CA SER A 8 -21.52 -30.75 26.36
C SER A 8 -21.73 -29.87 25.13
N ALA A 9 -22.94 -29.85 24.56
CA ALA A 9 -23.28 -28.98 23.44
C ALA A 9 -23.30 -27.50 23.84
N GLY A 10 -23.79 -27.20 25.05
CA GLY A 10 -23.73 -25.86 25.64
C GLY A 10 -22.30 -25.38 25.88
N ALA A 11 -21.45 -26.23 26.46
CA ALA A 11 -20.04 -25.92 26.69
C ALA A 11 -19.28 -25.69 25.37
N ALA A 12 -19.48 -26.55 24.36
CA ALA A 12 -18.85 -26.40 23.05
C ALA A 12 -19.28 -25.11 22.34
N SER A 13 -20.57 -24.75 22.40
CA SER A 13 -21.09 -23.51 21.82
C SER A 13 -20.53 -22.26 22.50
N LEU A 14 -20.29 -22.33 23.80
CA LEU A 14 -19.72 -21.22 24.58
C LEU A 14 -18.22 -21.05 24.30
N VAL A 15 -17.48 -22.15 24.16
CA VAL A 15 -16.07 -22.11 23.74
C VAL A 15 -15.95 -21.56 22.31
N LEU A 16 -16.79 -22.01 21.38
CA LEU A 16 -16.77 -21.54 19.99
C LEU A 16 -17.08 -20.04 19.89
N SER A 17 -18.09 -19.56 20.62
CA SER A 17 -18.44 -18.14 20.64
C SER A 17 -17.33 -17.29 21.25
N LEU A 18 -16.67 -17.75 22.31
CA LEU A 18 -15.51 -17.07 22.90
C LEU A 18 -14.32 -17.00 21.92
N VAL A 19 -14.02 -18.11 21.23
CA VAL A 19 -12.95 -18.14 20.20
C VAL A 19 -13.25 -17.15 19.08
N PHE A 20 -14.51 -17.06 18.64
CA PHE A 20 -14.91 -16.12 17.60
C PHE A 20 -14.73 -14.66 18.02
N VAL A 21 -15.16 -14.32 19.25
CA VAL A 21 -15.01 -12.97 19.82
C VAL A 21 -13.54 -12.56 19.94
N VAL A 22 -12.66 -13.47 20.34
CA VAL A 22 -11.22 -13.18 20.48
C VAL A 22 -10.52 -13.09 19.12
N SER A 23 -10.98 -13.84 18.12
CA SER A 23 -10.33 -13.90 16.80
C SER A 23 -10.54 -12.63 15.97
N GLU A 24 -11.71 -12.01 16.06
CA GLU A 24 -12.07 -10.85 15.24
C GLU A 24 -11.08 -9.65 15.33
N PRO A 25 -10.69 -9.15 16.53
CA PRO A 25 -9.76 -8.01 16.61
C PRO A 25 -8.37 -8.32 16.04
N THR A 26 -7.96 -9.59 16.04
CA THR A 26 -6.67 -9.99 15.46
C THR A 26 -6.69 -9.93 13.94
N ARG A 27 -7.78 -10.37 13.31
CA ARG A 27 -7.97 -10.31 11.85
C ARG A 27 -7.96 -8.89 11.35
N VAL A 28 -8.68 -7.98 12.01
CA VAL A 28 -8.73 -6.56 11.64
C VAL A 28 -7.34 -5.92 11.65
N ARG A 29 -6.54 -6.21 12.68
CA ARG A 29 -5.15 -5.69 12.78
C ARG A 29 -4.23 -6.26 11.71
N LEU A 30 -4.36 -7.55 11.41
CA LEU A 30 -3.56 -8.21 10.37
C LEU A 30 -3.93 -7.68 8.99
N GLN A 31 -5.22 -7.51 8.70
CA GLN A 31 -5.67 -6.94 7.43
C GLN A 31 -5.15 -5.50 7.26
N ALA A 32 -5.26 -4.66 8.30
CA ALA A 32 -4.73 -3.30 8.25
C ALA A 32 -3.23 -3.27 7.94
N ARG A 33 -2.44 -4.16 8.55
CA ARG A 33 -1.01 -4.29 8.26
C ARG A 33 -0.75 -4.81 6.85
N ALA A 34 -1.54 -5.76 6.37
CA ALA A 34 -1.44 -6.28 5.01
C ALA A 34 -1.75 -5.18 3.98
N ASP A 35 -2.77 -4.37 4.22
CA ASP A 35 -3.10 -3.23 3.37
C ASP A 35 -1.97 -2.19 3.36
N GLU A 36 -1.41 -1.84 4.52
CA GLU A 36 -0.26 -0.91 4.60
C GLU A 36 0.97 -1.46 3.88
N ALA A 37 1.26 -2.75 4.01
CA ALA A 37 2.34 -3.41 3.29
C ALA A 37 2.10 -3.41 1.77
N ALA A 38 0.86 -3.60 1.32
CA ALA A 38 0.51 -3.53 -0.09
C ALA A 38 0.73 -2.13 -0.67
N ILE A 39 0.37 -1.07 0.07
CA ILE A 39 0.64 0.32 -0.34
C ILE A 39 2.14 0.57 -0.43
N ALA A 40 2.91 0.12 0.57
CA ALA A 40 4.37 0.26 0.57
C ALA A 40 5.03 -0.49 -0.61
N ALA A 41 4.57 -1.70 -0.92
CA ALA A 41 5.03 -2.47 -2.08
C ALA A 41 4.70 -1.75 -3.40
N GLY A 42 3.52 -1.13 -3.49
CA GLY A 42 3.15 -0.26 -4.61
C GLY A 42 4.11 0.92 -4.78
N ALA A 43 4.50 1.57 -3.68
CA ALA A 43 5.47 2.67 -3.69
C ALA A 43 6.85 2.21 -4.17
N ALA A 44 7.33 1.05 -3.72
CA ALA A 44 8.59 0.47 -4.18
C ALA A 44 8.55 0.10 -5.67
N THR A 45 7.42 -0.41 -6.15
CA THR A 45 7.22 -0.71 -7.58
C THR A 45 7.26 0.58 -8.41
N LEU A 46 6.64 1.65 -7.93
CA LEU A 46 6.68 2.97 -8.57
C LEU A 46 8.09 3.57 -8.56
N GLN A 47 8.86 3.34 -7.49
CA GLN A 47 10.26 3.73 -7.39
C GLN A 47 11.08 3.05 -8.49
N LEU A 48 10.96 1.72 -8.61
CA LEU A 48 11.65 0.96 -9.65
C LEU A 48 11.27 1.44 -11.05
N ALA A 49 9.99 1.75 -11.30
CA ALA A 49 9.54 2.32 -12.56
C ALA A 49 10.16 3.69 -12.84
N ALA A 50 10.28 4.56 -11.83
CA ALA A 50 10.94 5.86 -11.96
C ALA A 50 12.43 5.74 -12.29
N GLU A 51 13.15 4.83 -11.62
CA GLU A 51 14.57 4.56 -11.89
C GLU A 51 14.76 3.98 -13.30
N THR A 52 13.90 3.05 -13.71
CA THR A 52 13.96 2.45 -15.04
C THR A 52 13.66 3.48 -16.13
N HIS A 53 12.66 4.34 -15.91
CA HIS A 53 12.40 5.48 -16.78
C HIS A 53 13.63 6.38 -16.91
N ALA A 54 14.26 6.76 -15.80
CA ALA A 54 15.46 7.60 -15.84
C ALA A 54 16.61 6.94 -16.60
N ALA A 55 16.86 5.64 -16.36
CA ALA A 55 17.88 4.88 -17.08
C ALA A 55 17.63 4.89 -18.61
N ALA A 56 16.37 4.78 -19.03
CA ALA A 56 16.00 4.84 -20.44
C ALA A 56 15.99 6.25 -21.05
N ASN A 57 15.90 7.30 -20.22
CA ASN A 57 15.78 8.70 -20.64
C ASN A 57 16.98 9.54 -20.24
N GLY A 58 18.19 8.98 -20.31
CA GLY A 58 19.44 9.73 -20.09
C GLY A 58 19.60 10.33 -18.69
N GLY A 59 19.03 9.67 -17.67
CA GLY A 59 19.06 10.13 -16.28
C GLY A 59 17.95 11.12 -15.91
N HIS A 60 17.01 11.40 -16.82
CA HIS A 60 15.88 12.29 -16.55
C HIS A 60 14.69 11.51 -15.98
N TYR A 61 14.29 11.84 -14.75
CA TYR A 61 13.07 11.31 -14.15
C TYR A 61 11.81 11.89 -14.80
N ALA A 62 10.72 11.11 -14.70
CA ALA A 62 9.40 11.52 -15.19
C ALA A 62 8.90 12.80 -14.50
N ARG A 63 8.11 13.60 -15.22
CA ARG A 63 7.51 14.84 -14.70
C ARG A 63 6.22 14.61 -13.93
N ASN A 64 5.56 13.48 -14.16
CA ASN A 64 4.33 13.09 -13.49
C ASN A 64 4.24 11.56 -13.40
N ALA A 65 3.33 11.08 -12.55
CA ALA A 65 3.14 9.65 -12.32
C ALA A 65 2.63 8.88 -13.55
N LEU A 66 1.89 9.53 -14.45
CA LEU A 66 1.28 8.86 -15.60
C LEU A 66 2.32 8.48 -16.65
N GLU A 67 3.40 9.25 -16.77
CA GLU A 67 4.56 8.92 -17.60
C GLU A 67 5.26 7.62 -17.16
N LEU A 68 5.05 7.18 -15.91
CA LEU A 68 5.60 5.93 -15.39
C LEU A 68 4.74 4.69 -15.69
N LEU A 69 3.51 4.86 -16.19
CA LEU A 69 2.61 3.73 -16.48
C LEU A 69 3.24 2.67 -17.38
N PRO A 70 3.94 2.98 -18.49
CA PRO A 70 4.55 1.98 -19.35
C PRO A 70 5.63 1.14 -18.66
N TRP A 71 6.22 1.66 -17.58
CA TRP A 71 7.30 1.04 -16.81
C TRP A 71 6.79 0.23 -15.61
N LEU A 72 5.49 0.29 -15.34
CA LEU A 72 4.85 -0.46 -14.27
C LEU A 72 4.43 -1.86 -14.77
N PRO A 73 4.29 -2.84 -13.85
CA PRO A 73 3.81 -4.17 -14.20
C PRO A 73 2.48 -4.12 -14.95
N GLY A 74 2.47 -4.65 -16.18
CA GLY A 74 1.28 -4.69 -17.03
C GLY A 74 0.81 -3.32 -17.52
N GLY A 75 1.63 -2.26 -17.42
CA GLY A 75 1.28 -0.92 -17.89
C GLY A 75 0.24 -0.21 -17.03
N ARG A 76 0.03 -0.65 -15.79
CA ARG A 76 -1.10 -0.22 -14.94
C ARG A 76 -0.61 0.33 -13.60
N ALA A 77 -1.36 1.28 -13.08
CA ALA A 77 -1.12 1.81 -11.74
C ALA A 77 -1.34 0.71 -10.68
N PRO A 78 -0.59 0.72 -9.56
CA PRO A 78 -0.82 -0.19 -8.45
C PRO A 78 -2.27 -0.16 -7.97
N ARG A 79 -2.74 -1.25 -7.35
CA ARG A 79 -4.09 -1.31 -6.80
C ARG A 79 -4.13 -0.67 -5.41
N ASN A 80 -5.13 0.16 -5.14
CA ASN A 80 -5.45 0.63 -3.80
C ASN A 80 -6.12 -0.51 -3.01
N PRO A 81 -5.54 -0.99 -1.89
CA PRO A 81 -6.09 -2.12 -1.16
C PRO A 81 -7.43 -1.81 -0.45
N TYR A 82 -7.74 -0.54 -0.21
CA TYR A 82 -8.97 -0.15 0.48
C TYR A 82 -10.19 -0.08 -0.44
N THR A 83 -10.01 0.24 -1.72
CA THR A 83 -11.10 0.36 -2.70
C THR A 83 -11.09 -0.77 -3.72
N GLY A 84 -9.92 -1.37 -3.95
CA GLY A 84 -9.71 -2.35 -5.01
C GLY A 84 -9.54 -1.74 -6.41
N GLU A 85 -9.51 -0.42 -6.51
CA GLU A 85 -9.31 0.31 -7.78
C GLU A 85 -7.84 0.68 -7.99
N PRO A 86 -7.42 1.01 -9.23
CA PRO A 86 -6.08 1.55 -9.47
C PRO A 86 -5.82 2.86 -8.71
N THR A 87 -4.59 3.08 -8.26
CA THR A 87 -4.14 4.33 -7.63
C THR A 87 -4.30 5.49 -8.60
N LEU A 88 -4.74 6.64 -8.08
CA LEU A 88 -4.98 7.85 -8.86
C LEU A 88 -3.83 8.86 -8.74
N PHE A 89 -2.84 8.57 -7.90
CA PHE A 89 -1.67 9.41 -7.63
C PHE A 89 -2.02 10.76 -6.97
N ARG A 90 -3.08 10.82 -6.16
CA ARG A 90 -3.64 12.04 -5.54
C ARG A 90 -3.42 12.13 -4.03
N GLY A 91 -2.85 11.10 -3.41
CA GLY A 91 -2.59 11.08 -1.97
C GLY A 91 -3.83 10.83 -1.12
N ALA A 92 -4.85 10.17 -1.69
CA ALA A 92 -5.97 9.64 -0.92
C ALA A 92 -5.54 8.44 -0.06
N ALA A 93 -6.41 7.99 0.85
CA ALA A 93 -6.13 6.79 1.63
C ALA A 93 -6.00 5.57 0.70
N GLY A 94 -4.89 4.83 0.84
CA GLY A 94 -4.53 3.68 0.02
C GLY A 94 -3.88 4.04 -1.32
N ASP A 95 -3.65 5.34 -1.54
CA ASP A 95 -3.10 5.88 -2.77
C ASP A 95 -1.59 6.17 -2.64
N LEU A 96 -0.99 6.47 -3.78
CA LEU A 96 0.39 6.92 -3.88
C LEU A 96 0.42 8.38 -4.33
N THR A 97 1.56 9.05 -4.22
CA THR A 97 1.87 10.26 -4.97
C THR A 97 3.25 10.12 -5.57
N TYR A 98 3.47 10.77 -6.72
CA TYR A 98 4.79 10.94 -7.31
C TYR A 98 4.95 12.39 -7.71
N ARG A 99 6.04 13.02 -7.28
CA ARG A 99 6.35 14.41 -7.58
C ARG A 99 7.82 14.54 -7.96
N PRO A 100 8.15 15.19 -9.09
CA PRO A 100 9.54 15.54 -9.36
C PRO A 100 10.06 16.49 -8.28
N ALA A 101 11.30 16.28 -7.86
CA ALA A 101 11.97 17.11 -6.87
C ALA A 101 12.84 18.17 -7.56
N PRO A 102 12.94 19.39 -6.99
CA PRO A 102 13.91 20.38 -7.44
C PRO A 102 15.32 19.77 -7.47
N GLY A 103 16.08 20.03 -8.53
CA GLY A 103 17.43 19.46 -8.70
C GLY A 103 17.47 18.09 -9.39
N GLY A 104 16.39 17.69 -10.06
CA GLY A 104 16.40 16.48 -10.90
C GLY A 104 16.22 15.17 -10.11
N GLY A 105 15.45 15.19 -9.02
CA GLY A 105 15.07 13.98 -8.29
C GLY A 105 13.57 13.69 -8.36
N TYR A 106 13.09 12.82 -7.49
CA TYR A 106 11.66 12.62 -7.26
C TYR A 106 11.36 12.30 -5.80
N VAL A 107 10.09 12.47 -5.43
CA VAL A 107 9.52 12.06 -4.15
C VAL A 107 8.28 11.22 -4.42
N ILE A 108 8.25 10.03 -3.85
CA ILE A 108 7.07 9.16 -3.80
C ILE A 108 6.56 9.15 -2.36
N GLU A 109 5.26 9.31 -2.16
CA GLU A 109 4.65 9.13 -0.84
C GLU A 109 3.56 8.08 -0.89
N ALA A 110 3.53 7.24 0.14
CA ALA A 110 2.52 6.23 0.37
C ALA A 110 1.51 6.73 1.41
N TRP A 111 0.22 6.61 1.12
CA TRP A 111 -0.85 7.16 1.97
C TRP A 111 -1.75 6.04 2.47
N GLY A 112 -1.88 5.93 3.79
CA GLY A 112 -2.75 4.98 4.46
C GLY A 112 -3.99 5.66 5.04
N LYS A 113 -4.87 4.86 5.65
CA LYS A 113 -5.97 5.39 6.47
C LYS A 113 -5.40 6.15 7.66
N GLY A 114 -5.84 7.40 7.83
CA GLY A 114 -5.73 8.14 9.09
C GLY A 114 -7.11 8.32 9.71
N GLY A 115 -7.23 9.21 10.69
CA GLY A 115 -8.54 9.59 11.25
C GLY A 115 -9.37 10.36 10.22
N THR A 116 -9.39 11.69 10.32
CA THR A 116 -10.15 12.55 9.39
C THR A 116 -9.43 12.80 8.06
N GLN A 117 -8.12 12.55 7.99
CA GLN A 117 -7.29 12.76 6.80
C GLN A 117 -6.40 11.55 6.54
N PRO A 118 -6.00 11.30 5.28
CA PRO A 118 -5.01 10.28 4.95
C PRO A 118 -3.70 10.48 5.74
N ARG A 119 -3.13 9.38 6.23
CA ARG A 119 -1.86 9.40 6.94
C ARG A 119 -0.75 8.98 6.00
N ARG A 120 0.32 9.77 5.89
CA ARG A 120 1.51 9.36 5.15
C ARG A 120 2.21 8.21 5.88
N LEU A 121 2.34 7.06 5.21
CA LEU A 121 2.97 5.85 5.74
C LEU A 121 4.47 5.84 5.47
N ALA A 122 4.87 6.23 4.26
CA ALA A 122 6.26 6.22 3.83
C ALA A 122 6.54 7.35 2.83
N THR A 123 7.81 7.71 2.73
CA THR A 123 8.33 8.64 1.72
C THR A 123 9.60 8.04 1.14
N LEU A 124 9.60 7.81 -0.17
CA LEU A 124 10.74 7.34 -0.93
C LEU A 124 11.25 8.49 -1.79
N ARG A 125 12.56 8.59 -1.96
CA ARG A 125 13.19 9.67 -2.72
C ARG A 125 14.29 9.11 -3.60
N GLY A 126 14.34 9.57 -4.84
CA GLY A 126 15.48 9.37 -5.71
C GLY A 126 16.11 10.72 -6.04
N THR A 127 17.42 10.74 -6.13
CA THR A 127 18.20 11.90 -6.58
C THR A 127 18.91 11.50 -7.86
N SER A 128 18.88 12.35 -8.89
CA SER A 128 19.75 12.09 -10.04
C SER A 128 21.18 12.31 -9.58
N PRO A 129 22.12 11.40 -9.89
CA PRO A 129 23.52 11.68 -9.66
C PRO A 129 23.82 12.98 -10.41
N ALA A 130 24.21 14.03 -9.68
CA ALA A 130 24.66 15.26 -10.29
C ALA A 130 25.68 14.87 -11.37
N THR A 131 25.36 15.15 -12.63
CA THR A 131 26.31 15.04 -13.73
C THR A 131 27.47 15.96 -13.37
N GLY A 132 28.49 15.41 -12.73
CA GLY A 132 29.78 16.04 -12.53
C GLY A 132 30.41 16.15 -13.91
N HIS A 133 30.16 17.29 -14.54
CA HIS A 133 30.95 17.79 -15.66
C HIS A 133 31.96 18.80 -15.11
#